data_AF-A0A537IJ47-F1
#
_entry.id   AF-A0A537IJ47-F1
#
_cell.length_a   1.000
_cell.length_b   1.000
_cell.length_c   1.000
_cell.angle_alpha   90.00
_cell.angle_beta   90.00
_cell.angle_gamma   90.00
#
_symmetry.space_group_name_H-M   'P 1'
#
loop_
_entity.id
_entity.type
_entity.pdbx_description
1 polymer ?
#
loop_
_entity_poly.entity_id
_entity_poly.type
_entity_poly.pdbx_seq_one_letter_code
_entity_poly.pdbx_strand_id
1 'polypeptide(L)'
;MQPKTIKILYWVFTILFAALMIFSAYGSILVNEDSKKLIHDQLGYPVYFIPFTGYAKLIGAIIILIPGLKTIKEWAYAGLFFDLIAAVYSGIALSGTLDPMMTFMLVWFVPGILSYIFWHKKMKLDMLEVK
;
A
#
# COMPACT_ATOMS: atom_id res chain seq x y z
N MET A 1 0.36 19.89 17.10
CA MET A 1 0.92 20.18 15.76
C MET A 1 0.07 21.23 15.09
N GLN A 2 0.69 22.12 14.32
CA GLN A 2 -0.05 23.13 13.54
C GLN A 2 -0.89 22.45 12.44
N PRO A 3 -2.09 22.96 12.11
CA PRO A 3 -2.96 22.37 11.07
C PRO A 3 -2.26 22.23 9.71
N LYS A 4 -1.44 23.22 9.35
CA LYS A 4 -0.62 23.21 8.12
C LYS A 4 0.35 22.03 8.09
N THR A 5 1.04 21.76 9.19
CA THR A 5 1.98 20.64 9.32
C THR A 5 1.29 19.30 9.12
N ILE A 6 0.09 19.12 9.69
CA ILE A 6 -0.70 17.88 9.53
C ILE A 6 -1.10 17.68 8.06
N LYS A 7 -1.55 18.74 7.38
CA LYS A 7 -1.92 18.68 5.96
C LYS A 7 -0.70 18.34 5.07
N ILE A 8 0.48 18.91 5.35
CA ILE A 8 1.72 18.62 4.62
C ILE A 8 2.16 17.17 4.85
N LEU A 9 2.28 16.73 6.10
CA LEU A 9 2.72 15.38 6.44
C LEU A 9 1.77 14.32 5.85
N TYR A 10 0.45 14.56 5.91
CA TYR A 10 -0.53 13.71 5.25
C TYR A 10 -0.20 13.52 3.76
N TRP A 11 -0.03 14.61 3.00
CA TRP A 11 0.21 14.50 1.57
C TRP A 11 1.58 13.89 1.24
N VAL A 12 2.62 14.23 2.00
CA VAL A 12 3.97 13.65 1.84
C VAL A 12 3.91 12.13 1.98
N PHE A 13 3.35 11.63 3.08
CA PHE A 13 3.29 10.18 3.32
C PHE A 13 2.30 9.47 2.37
N THR A 14 1.20 10.11 2.00
CA THR A 14 0.21 9.53 1.09
C THR A 14 0.76 9.40 -0.33
N ILE A 15 1.44 10.43 -0.84
CA ILE A 15 2.08 10.37 -2.18
C ILE A 15 3.21 9.35 -2.18
N LEU A 16 4.06 9.34 -1.13
CA LEU A 16 5.13 8.36 -1.01
C LEU A 16 4.58 6.94 -0.98
N PHE A 17 3.57 6.67 -0.16
CA PHE A 17 2.96 5.35 -0.05
C PHE A 17 2.28 4.93 -1.37
N ALA A 18 1.50 5.83 -2.00
CA ALA A 18 0.87 5.56 -3.27
C ALA A 18 1.90 5.26 -4.38
N ALA A 19 3.00 6.02 -4.44
CA ALA A 19 4.06 5.80 -5.42
C ALA A 19 4.72 4.43 -5.25
N LEU A 20 5.01 4.01 -4.01
CA LEU A 20 5.54 2.67 -3.73
C LEU A 20 4.58 1.56 -4.17
N MET A 21 3.28 1.70 -3.84
CA MET A 21 2.28 0.70 -4.23
C MET A 21 2.08 0.63 -5.76
N ILE A 22 2.10 1.77 -6.45
CA ILE A 22 2.04 1.82 -7.93
C ILE A 22 3.29 1.18 -8.55
N PHE A 23 4.48 1.48 -8.00
CA PHE A 23 5.72 0.87 -8.46
C PHE A 23 5.70 -0.66 -8.31
N SER A 24 5.23 -1.17 -7.16
CA SER A 24 5.05 -2.62 -6.96
C SER A 24 3.99 -3.22 -7.89
N ALA A 25 2.89 -2.49 -8.16
CA ALA A 25 1.84 -2.96 -9.06
C ALA A 25 2.30 -3.15 -10.51
N TYR A 26 3.26 -2.34 -10.97
CA TYR A 26 3.71 -2.31 -12.35
C TYR A 26 4.17 -3.69 -12.86
N GLY A 27 5.02 -4.39 -12.10
CA GLY A 27 5.50 -5.73 -12.47
C GLY A 27 4.38 -6.75 -12.60
N SER A 28 3.40 -6.69 -11.70
CA SER A 28 2.24 -7.58 -11.70
C SER A 28 1.27 -7.27 -12.84
N ILE A 29 1.05 -5.99 -13.18
CA ILE A 29 0.19 -5.59 -14.31
C ILE A 29 0.78 -6.06 -15.64
N LEU A 30 2.09 -5.91 -15.81
CA LEU A 30 2.78 -6.37 -17.02
C LEU A 30 3.02 -7.88 -17.05
N VAL A 31 2.76 -8.57 -15.94
CA VAL A 31 3.04 -10.00 -15.78
C VAL A 31 4.50 -10.29 -16.16
N ASN A 32 5.43 -9.50 -15.61
CA ASN A 32 6.84 -9.65 -15.92
C ASN A 32 7.41 -10.98 -15.38
N GLU A 33 8.58 -11.38 -15.88
CA GLU A 33 9.20 -12.67 -15.52
C GLU A 33 9.46 -12.79 -14.01
N ASP A 34 9.84 -11.70 -13.33
CA ASP A 34 10.03 -11.70 -11.87
C ASP A 34 8.71 -12.00 -11.12
N SER A 35 7.60 -11.39 -11.55
CA SER A 35 6.28 -11.63 -10.96
C SER A 35 5.79 -13.05 -11.23
N LYS A 36 6.05 -13.61 -12.43
CA LYS A 36 5.73 -15.01 -12.72
C LYS A 36 6.55 -15.94 -11.85
N LYS A 37 7.86 -15.74 -11.79
CA LYS A 37 8.76 -16.56 -10.97
C LYS A 37 8.34 -16.58 -9.50
N LEU A 38 8.02 -15.42 -8.94
CA LEU A 38 7.60 -15.32 -7.54
C LEU A 38 6.17 -15.84 -7.31
N ILE A 39 5.19 -15.32 -8.03
CA ILE A 39 3.77 -15.55 -7.72
C ILE A 39 3.29 -16.89 -8.31
N HIS A 40 3.76 -17.27 -9.50
CA HIS A 40 3.38 -18.54 -10.13
C HIS A 40 4.31 -19.67 -9.71
N ASP A 41 5.60 -19.57 -10.01
CA ASP A 41 6.50 -20.73 -9.88
C ASP A 41 6.81 -21.06 -8.41
N GLN A 42 6.97 -20.05 -7.55
CA GLN A 42 7.28 -20.24 -6.14
C GLN A 42 6.02 -20.37 -5.27
N LEU A 43 5.05 -19.46 -5.42
CA LEU A 43 3.83 -19.46 -4.59
C LEU A 43 2.70 -20.36 -5.13
N GLY A 44 2.78 -20.82 -6.38
CA GLY A 44 1.81 -21.73 -6.97
C GLY A 44 0.50 -21.08 -7.43
N TYR A 45 0.40 -19.75 -7.47
CA TYR A 45 -0.80 -19.08 -7.97
C TYR A 45 -0.90 -19.15 -9.50
N PRO A 46 -2.10 -19.26 -10.08
CA PRO A 46 -2.25 -19.23 -11.52
C PRO A 46 -1.86 -17.87 -12.11
N VAL A 47 -1.35 -17.85 -13.36
CA VAL A 47 -0.83 -16.64 -14.01
C VAL A 47 -1.85 -15.49 -14.07
N TYR A 48 -3.15 -15.78 -14.21
CA TYR A 48 -4.20 -14.75 -14.21
C TYR A 48 -4.31 -13.99 -12.88
N PHE A 49 -3.83 -14.57 -11.78
CA PHE A 49 -3.85 -13.94 -10.46
C PHE A 49 -2.85 -12.79 -10.36
N ILE A 50 -1.76 -12.85 -11.13
CA ILE A 50 -0.70 -11.84 -11.15
C ILE A 50 -1.27 -10.45 -11.50
N PRO A 51 -1.89 -10.23 -12.69
CA PRO A 51 -2.43 -8.92 -13.02
C PRO A 51 -3.57 -8.48 -12.09
N PHE A 52 -4.36 -9.42 -11.55
CA PHE A 52 -5.39 -9.11 -10.56
C PHE A 52 -4.80 -8.39 -9.33
N THR A 53 -3.70 -8.91 -8.76
CA THR A 53 -3.03 -8.26 -7.62
C THR A 53 -2.44 -6.90 -8.00
N GLY A 54 -1.97 -6.73 -9.24
CA GLY A 54 -1.46 -5.46 -9.75
C GLY A 54 -2.55 -4.39 -9.84
N TYR A 55 -3.68 -4.72 -10.48
CA TYR A 55 -4.82 -3.79 -10.57
C TYR A 55 -5.42 -3.46 -9.20
N ALA A 56 -5.50 -4.43 -8.29
CA ALA A 56 -5.98 -4.19 -6.92
C ALA A 56 -5.12 -3.14 -6.18
N LYS A 57 -3.78 -3.28 -6.23
CA LYS A 57 -2.83 -2.30 -5.67
C LYS A 57 -3.01 -0.92 -6.32
N LEU A 58 -3.12 -0.88 -7.66
CA LEU A 58 -3.27 0.37 -8.40
C LEU A 58 -4.56 1.13 -8.01
N ILE A 59 -5.69 0.42 -7.94
CA ILE A 59 -6.97 0.98 -7.53
C ILE A 59 -6.89 1.51 -6.09
N GLY A 60 -6.32 0.72 -5.16
CA GLY A 60 -6.11 1.17 -3.78
C GLY A 60 -5.25 2.43 -3.70
N ALA A 61 -4.14 2.48 -4.44
CA ALA A 61 -3.24 3.63 -4.48
C ALA A 61 -3.91 4.90 -5.05
N ILE A 62 -4.77 4.77 -6.06
CA ILE A 62 -5.55 5.88 -6.61
C ILE A 62 -6.56 6.38 -5.57
N ILE A 63 -7.30 5.47 -4.91
CA ILE A 63 -8.33 5.84 -3.93
C ILE A 63 -7.75 6.66 -2.77
N ILE A 64 -6.57 6.28 -2.24
CA ILE A 64 -5.99 7.02 -1.11
C ILE A 64 -5.58 8.46 -1.49
N LEU A 65 -5.31 8.73 -2.78
CA LEU A 65 -5.00 10.06 -3.29
C LEU A 65 -6.26 10.93 -3.49
N ILE A 66 -7.43 10.33 -3.68
CA ILE A 66 -8.68 11.09 -3.89
C ILE A 66 -9.18 11.66 -2.54
N PRO A 67 -9.39 12.98 -2.40
CA PRO A 67 -9.95 13.56 -1.18
C PRO A 67 -11.45 13.24 -1.04
N GLY A 68 -11.95 13.19 0.20
CA GLY A 68 -13.39 13.11 0.49
C GLY A 68 -14.01 11.70 0.58
N LEU A 69 -13.35 10.67 0.04
CA LEU A 69 -13.90 9.29 0.00
C LEU A 69 -13.70 8.52 1.32
N LYS A 70 -14.39 8.86 2.42
CA LYS A 70 -14.12 8.24 3.74
C LYS A 70 -14.14 6.70 3.75
N THR A 71 -15.29 6.09 3.47
CA THR A 71 -15.46 4.63 3.59
C THR A 71 -14.61 3.87 2.57
N ILE A 72 -14.59 4.34 1.33
CA ILE A 72 -13.84 3.70 0.25
C ILE A 72 -12.32 3.80 0.52
N LYS A 73 -11.87 4.91 1.14
CA LYS A 73 -10.47 5.07 1.54
C LYS A 73 -10.07 4.15 2.69
N GLU A 74 -10.94 3.87 3.66
CA GLU A 74 -10.69 2.83 4.66
C GLU A 74 -10.46 1.46 3.99
N TRP A 75 -11.30 1.11 3.01
CA TRP A 75 -11.17 -0.15 2.28
C TRP A 75 -9.87 -0.22 1.48
N ALA A 76 -9.49 0.89 0.84
CA ALA A 76 -8.22 0.97 0.13
C ALA A 76 -7.02 0.81 1.07
N TYR A 77 -7.00 1.49 2.23
CA TYR A 77 -5.94 1.28 3.21
C TYR A 77 -5.90 -0.18 3.67
N ALA A 78 -7.03 -0.76 4.07
CA ALA A 78 -7.10 -2.15 4.51
C ALA A 78 -6.57 -3.13 3.45
N GLY A 79 -7.01 -2.97 2.19
CA GLY A 79 -6.54 -3.80 1.08
C GLY A 79 -5.05 -3.69 0.83
N LEU A 80 -4.49 -2.47 0.79
CA LEU A 80 -3.05 -2.25 0.60
C LEU A 80 -2.23 -2.80 1.77
N PHE A 81 -2.73 -2.71 3.01
CA PHE A 81 -2.05 -3.30 4.17
C PHE A 81 -2.09 -4.83 4.14
N PHE A 82 -3.23 -5.44 3.82
CA PHE A 82 -3.31 -6.89 3.68
C PHE A 82 -2.40 -7.41 2.56
N ASP A 83 -2.30 -6.68 1.46
CA ASP A 83 -1.38 -7.01 0.38
C ASP A 83 0.09 -7.00 0.84
N LEU A 84 0.52 -5.96 1.57
CA LEU A 84 1.87 -5.90 2.13
C LEU A 84 2.13 -7.01 3.16
N ILE A 85 1.15 -7.30 4.02
CA ILE A 85 1.25 -8.38 5.01
C ILE A 85 1.38 -9.73 4.29
N ALA A 86 0.55 -9.97 3.28
CA ALA A 86 0.58 -11.21 2.50
C ALA A 86 1.92 -11.38 1.79
N ALA A 87 2.49 -10.30 1.24
CA ALA A 87 3.80 -10.36 0.59
C ALA A 87 4.94 -10.69 1.56
N VAL A 88 4.98 -10.05 2.73
CA VAL A 88 5.97 -10.37 3.77
C VAL A 88 5.80 -11.79 4.29
N TYR A 89 4.56 -12.20 4.58
CA TYR A 89 4.26 -13.54 5.06
C TYR A 89 4.68 -14.61 4.05
N SER A 90 4.32 -14.42 2.78
CA SER A 90 4.66 -15.34 1.68
C SER A 90 6.17 -15.42 1.48
N GLY A 91 6.88 -14.29 1.58
CA GLY A 91 8.32 -14.27 1.48
C GLY A 91 9.01 -15.04 2.61
N ILE A 92 8.58 -14.85 3.86
CA ILE A 92 9.10 -15.61 5.01
C ILE A 92 8.82 -17.11 4.86
N ALA A 93 7.62 -17.48 4.36
CA ALA A 93 7.25 -18.87 4.14
C ALA A 93 8.13 -19.54 3.08
N LEU A 94 8.55 -18.81 2.03
CA LEU A 94 9.43 -19.30 0.98
C LEU A 94 10.91 -19.38 1.40
N SER A 95 11.42 -18.35 2.10
CA SER A 95 12.84 -18.28 2.49
C SER A 95 13.16 -19.03 3.79
N GLY A 96 12.14 -19.35 4.60
CA GLY A 96 12.28 -19.93 5.93
C GLY A 96 12.92 -18.99 6.97
N THR A 97 13.30 -17.77 6.59
CA THR A 97 14.05 -16.81 7.41
C THR A 97 13.70 -15.36 7.05
N LEU A 98 13.95 -14.43 7.96
CA LEU A 98 13.86 -12.99 7.67
C LEU A 98 15.10 -12.51 6.91
N ASP A 99 15.11 -12.74 5.60
CA ASP A 99 16.15 -12.24 4.69
C ASP A 99 16.12 -10.68 4.64
N PRO A 100 17.28 -10.00 4.44
CA PRO A 100 17.36 -8.58 4.12
C PRO A 100 16.27 -8.03 3.20
N MET A 101 15.84 -8.76 2.16
CA MET A 101 14.80 -8.30 1.23
C MET A 101 13.43 -8.14 1.91
N MET A 102 13.05 -9.07 2.79
CA MET A 102 11.81 -8.99 3.57
C MET A 102 11.87 -7.85 4.58
N THR A 103 13.05 -7.65 5.18
CA THR A 103 13.28 -6.55 6.11
C THR A 103 13.14 -5.20 5.42
N PHE A 104 13.63 -5.08 4.19
CA PHE A 104 13.45 -3.87 3.38
C PHE A 104 11.97 -3.60 3.07
N MET A 105 11.17 -4.65 2.84
CA MET A 105 9.73 -4.50 2.60
C MET A 105 8.97 -3.98 3.83
N LEU A 106 9.43 -4.26 5.06
CA LEU A 106 8.83 -3.69 6.27
C LEU A 106 8.90 -2.15 6.30
N VAL A 107 9.92 -1.56 5.65
CA VAL A 107 10.05 -0.10 5.53
C VAL A 107 8.85 0.51 4.80
N TRP A 108 8.20 -0.23 3.89
CA TRP A 108 7.06 0.25 3.11
C TRP A 108 5.80 0.46 3.95
N PHE A 109 5.69 -0.22 5.11
CA PHE A 109 4.59 0.01 6.04
C PHE A 109 4.64 1.39 6.70
N VAL A 110 5.83 1.95 6.89
CA VAL A 110 6.03 3.23 7.58
C VAL A 110 5.27 4.37 6.90
N PRO A 111 5.45 4.66 5.59
CA PRO A 111 4.68 5.70 4.93
C PRO A 111 3.18 5.38 4.89
N GLY A 112 2.78 4.12 4.79
CA GLY A 112 1.36 3.72 4.84
C GLY A 112 0.70 4.02 6.19
N ILE A 113 1.34 3.64 7.30
CA ILE A 113 0.84 3.87 8.66
C ILE A 113 0.80 5.38 8.94
N LEU A 114 1.86 6.11 8.58
CA LEU A 114 1.90 7.55 8.78
C LEU A 114 0.83 8.25 7.93
N SER A 115 0.65 7.85 6.66
CA SER A 115 -0.42 8.35 5.80
C SER A 115 -1.80 8.16 6.46
N TYR A 116 -2.08 6.96 6.98
CA TYR A 116 -3.34 6.65 7.67
C TYR A 116 -3.58 7.50 8.93
N ILE A 117 -2.55 7.64 9.77
CA ILE A 117 -2.62 8.43 11.01
C ILE A 117 -2.86 9.90 10.70
N PHE A 118 -2.11 10.47 9.75
CA PHE A 118 -2.24 11.89 9.38
C PHE A 118 -3.55 12.17 8.63
N TRP A 119 -4.06 11.20 7.87
CA TRP A 119 -5.39 11.29 7.26
C TRP A 119 -6.49 11.44 8.33
N HIS A 120 -6.47 10.59 9.37
CA HIS A 120 -7.41 10.67 10.49
C HIS A 120 -7.30 11.98 11.27
N LYS A 121 -6.07 12.46 11.50
CA LYS A 121 -5.84 13.77 12.14
C LYS A 121 -6.39 14.91 11.28
N LYS A 122 -6.17 14.88 9.96
CA LYS A 122 -6.71 15.85 9.02
C LYS A 122 -8.24 15.84 9.01
N MET A 123 -8.87 14.66 9.01
CA MET A 123 -10.33 14.56 9.07
C MET A 123 -10.92 15.16 10.35
N LYS A 124 -10.28 14.97 11.50
CA LYS A 124 -10.73 15.59 12.76
C LYS A 124 -10.59 17.12 12.72
N LEU A 125 -9.51 17.65 12.13
CA LEU A 125 -9.35 19.09 11.93
C LEU A 125 -10.44 19.66 11.02
N ASP A 126 -10.67 19.02 9.87
CA ASP A 126 -11.68 19.45 8.90
C ASP A 126 -13.11 19.44 9.52
N MET A 127 -13.39 18.58 10.50
CA MET A 127 -14.66 18.58 11.25
C MET A 127 -14.79 19.74 12.27
N LEU A 128 -13.67 20.18 12.84
CA LEU A 128 -13.65 21.28 13.82
C LEU A 128 -13.77 22.64 13.13
N GLU A 129 -13.26 22.79 11.91
CA GLU A 129 -13.37 24.01 11.11
C GLU A 129 -14.81 24.28 10.59
N VAL A 130 -15.69 23.28 10.63
CA VAL A 130 -17.09 23.36 10.12
C VAL A 130 -18.10 23.65 11.25
N LYS A 131 -17.71 23.56 12.52
CA LYS A 131 -18.54 23.92 13.68
C LYS A 131 -18.29 25.35 14.11
#